data_AF-C7P9H7-F1
#
_entry.id   AF-C7P9H7-F1
#
_cell.length_a   1.000
_cell.length_b   1.000
_cell.length_c   1.000
_cell.angle_alpha   90.00
_cell.angle_beta   90.00
_cell.angle_gamma   90.00
#
_symmetry.space_group_name_H-M   'P 1'
#
loop_
_entity.id
_entity.type
_entity.pdbx_description
1 polymer ?
#
loop_
_entity_poly.entity_id
_entity_poly.type
_entity_poly.pdbx_seq_one_letter_code
_entity_poly.pdbx_strand_id
1 'polypeptide(L)' 'MKNDEIEKIINDLEVINNNLKSEGIKIIMAQNRIKPHIHNEEMMNKILNSIKDNKLYNLVLIALEMLKKV' A
#
# COMPACT_ATOMS: atom_id res chain seq x y z
N MET A 1 17.77 5.01 0.58
CA MET A 1 16.31 5.04 0.80
C MET A 1 16.06 5.57 2.21
N LYS A 2 15.21 6.58 2.42
CA LYS A 2 14.94 7.09 3.78
C LYS A 2 13.80 6.26 4.36
N ASN A 3 14.03 5.62 5.51
CA ASN A 3 13.01 4.83 6.20
C ASN A 3 11.74 5.66 6.46
N ASP A 4 11.88 6.97 6.65
CA ASP A 4 10.80 7.95 6.79
C ASP A 4 9.75 7.88 5.67
N GLU A 5 10.16 7.58 4.43
CA GLU A 5 9.24 7.51 3.29
C GLU A 5 8.38 6.23 3.34
N ILE A 6 8.98 5.12 3.77
CA ILE A 6 8.28 3.84 3.94
C ILE A 6 7.27 3.97 5.08
N GLU A 7 7.68 4.53 6.22
CA GLU A 7 6.80 4.79 7.35
C GLU A 7 5.63 5.69 6.95
N LYS A 8 5.90 6.75 6.17
CA LYS A 8 4.84 7.62 5.66
C LYS A 8 3.85 6.86 4.78
N ILE A 9 4.30 5.99 3.88
CA ILE A 9 3.41 5.16 3.05
C ILE A 9 2.56 4.25 3.93
N ILE A 10 3.16 3.59 4.93
CA ILE A 10 2.43 2.69 5.83
C ILE A 10 1.37 3.47 6.61
N ASN A 11 1.72 4.63 7.17
CA ASN A 11 0.78 5.50 7.88
C ASN A 11 -0.38 5.96 6.97
N ASP A 12 -0.07 6.34 5.73
CA ASP A 12 -1.10 6.72 4.76
C ASP A 12 -2.05 5.55 4.45
N LEU A 13 -1.52 4.32 4.33
CA LEU A 13 -2.31 3.11 4.14
C LEU A 13 -3.17 2.77 5.36
N GLU A 14 -2.68 3.00 6.57
CA GLU A 14 -3.46 2.86 7.81
C GLU A 14 -4.62 3.84 7.85
N VAL A 15 -4.36 5.12 7.53
CA VAL A 15 -5.38 6.16 7.45
C VAL A 15 -6.46 5.78 6.43
N ILE A 16 -6.06 5.31 5.24
CA ILE A 16 -6.98 4.82 4.20
C ILE A 16 -7.83 3.66 4.75
N ASN A 17 -7.21 2.66 5.35
CA ASN A 17 -7.94 1.48 5.83
C ASN A 17 -8.90 1.78 6.99
N ASN A 18 -8.54 2.71 7.87
CA ASN A 18 -9.31 3.03 9.07
C ASN A 18 -10.43 4.05 8.83
N ASN A 19 -10.21 5.03 7.94
CA ASN A 19 -11.15 6.15 7.78
C ASN A 19 -12.17 5.96 6.66
N LEU A 20 -11.91 5.05 5.71
CA LEU A 20 -12.81 4.82 4.59
C LEU A 20 -13.72 3.63 4.85
N LYS A 21 -15.02 3.81 4.60
CA LYS A 21 -16.01 2.73 4.76
C LYS A 21 -16.09 1.79 3.55
N SER A 22 -15.85 2.30 2.35
CA SER A 22 -15.98 1.54 1.11
C SER A 22 -14.66 0.85 0.76
N GLU A 23 -14.70 -0.47 0.64
CA GLU A 23 -13.54 -1.29 0.28
C GLU A 23 -12.97 -0.92 -1.10
N GLY A 24 -13.84 -0.64 -2.08
CA GLY A 24 -13.42 -0.20 -3.41
C GLY A 24 -12.64 1.12 -3.38
N ILE A 25 -13.07 2.07 -2.54
CA ILE A 25 -12.36 3.36 -2.39
C ILE A 25 -11.01 3.14 -1.70
N LYS A 26 -10.95 2.28 -0.68
CA LYS A 26 -9.68 1.93 -0.03
C LYS A 26 -8.67 1.40 -1.03
N ILE A 27 -9.09 0.46 -1.88
CA ILE A 27 -8.24 -0.17 -2.88
C ILE A 27 -7.71 0.88 -3.86
N ILE A 28 -8.57 1.77 -4.38
CA ILE A 28 -8.15 2.84 -5.32
C ILE A 28 -7.16 3.81 -4.65
N MET A 29 -7.40 4.21 -3.39
CA MET A 29 -6.49 5.12 -2.70
C MET A 29 -5.16 4.46 -2.35
N ALA A 30 -5.18 3.18 -1.93
CA ALA A 30 -3.97 2.39 -1.70
C ALA A 30 -3.16 2.25 -3.00
N GLN A 31 -3.82 1.97 -4.13
CA GLN A 31 -3.17 1.95 -5.46
C GLN A 31 -2.47 3.26 -5.77
N ASN A 32 -3.17 4.39 -5.63
CA ASN A 32 -2.59 5.71 -5.88
C ASN A 32 -1.38 5.99 -4.99
N ARG A 33 -1.37 5.44 -3.76
CA ARG A 33 -0.25 5.62 -2.84
C ARG A 33 0.97 4.80 -3.20
N ILE A 34 0.79 3.56 -3.65
CA ILE A 34 1.90 2.63 -3.94
C ILE A 34 2.37 2.68 -5.40
N LYS A 35 1.52 3.10 -6.34
CA LYS A 35 1.81 3.15 -7.78
C LYS A 35 3.12 3.89 -8.13
N PRO A 36 3.46 5.05 -7.52
CA PRO A 36 4.73 5.73 -7.80
C PRO A 36 5.98 4.91 -7.45
N HIS A 37 5.84 3.89 -6.60
CA HIS A 37 6.93 3.10 -6.06
C HIS A 37 6.96 1.66 -6.60
N ILE A 38 6.06 1.30 -7.53
CA ILE A 38 5.87 -0.09 -7.99
C ILE A 38 7.12 -0.70 -8.65
N HIS A 39 7.96 0.14 -9.26
CA HIS A 39 9.22 -0.29 -9.88
C HIS A 39 10.41 -0.28 -8.91
N ASN A 40 10.22 0.19 -7.67
CA ASN A 40 11.22 0.13 -6.62
C ASN A 40 11.01 -1.13 -5.78
N GLU A 41 11.58 -2.24 -6.25
CA GLU A 41 11.42 -3.56 -5.63
C GLU A 41 11.87 -3.60 -4.17
N GLU A 42 13.00 -2.95 -3.83
CA GLU A 42 13.49 -2.89 -2.44
C GLU A 42 12.47 -2.22 -1.52
N MET A 43 11.90 -1.10 -1.96
CA MET A 43 10.89 -0.36 -1.19
C MET A 43 9.60 -1.15 -1.04
N MET A 44 9.12 -1.75 -2.13
CA MET A 44 7.90 -2.55 -2.11
C MET A 44 8.04 -3.77 -1.20
N ASN A 45 9.18 -4.47 -1.25
CA ASN A 45 9.47 -5.58 -0.36
C ASN A 45 9.51 -5.15 1.11
N LYS A 46 10.08 -3.98 1.42
CA LYS A 46 10.07 -3.43 2.78
C LYS A 46 8.65 -3.11 3.25
N ILE A 47 7.83 -2.44 2.43
CA ILE A 47 6.43 -2.14 2.76
C ILE A 47 5.67 -3.44 3.06
N LEU A 48 5.74 -4.42 2.15
CA LEU A 48 5.04 -5.70 2.30
C LEU A 48 5.48 -6.46 3.56
N ASN A 49 6.78 -6.48 3.84
CA ASN A 49 7.32 -7.13 5.04
C ASN A 49 6.88 -6.43 6.33
N SER A 50 6.83 -5.10 6.35
CA SER A 50 6.41 -4.32 7.52
C SER A 50 4.93 -4.51 7.86
N ILE A 51 4.09 -4.85 6.88
CA ILE A 51 2.64 -4.99 7.06
C ILE A 51 2.16 -6.45 6.98
N LYS A 52 3.06 -7.43 6.80
CA LYS A 52 2.72 -8.83 6.47
C LYS A 52 1.70 -9.51 7.40
N ASP A 53 1.70 -9.12 8.68
CA ASP A 53 0.85 -9.70 9.73
C ASP A 53 -0.39 -8.82 10.03
N ASN A 54 -0.66 -7.78 9.23
CA ASN A 54 -1.76 -6.85 9.44
C ASN A 54 -2.77 -6.82 8.28
N LYS A 55 -3.94 -6.20 8.53
CA LYS A 55 -5.02 -6.09 7.54
C LYS A 55 -4.66 -5.29 6.28
N LEU A 56 -3.63 -4.44 6.35
CA LEU A 56 -3.15 -3.67 5.20
C LEU A 56 -2.48 -4.57 4.17
N TYR A 57 -1.92 -5.72 4.57
CA TYR A 57 -1.26 -6.63 3.63
C TYR A 57 -2.20 -7.03 2.49
N ASN A 58 -3.42 -7.45 2.82
CA ASN A 58 -4.43 -7.83 1.81
C ASN A 58 -4.84 -6.64 0.94
N LEU A 59 -5.02 -5.46 1.54
CA LEU A 59 -5.35 -4.23 0.81
C LEU A 59 -4.27 -3.88 -0.22
N VAL A 60 -3.00 -3.96 0.18
CA VAL A 60 -1.85 -3.67 -0.68
C VAL A 60 -1.69 -4.72 -1.77
N LEU A 61 -1.88 -6.01 -1.48
CA LEU A 61 -1.84 -7.07 -2.49
C LEU A 61 -2.91 -6.88 -3.56
N ILE A 62 -4.16 -6.60 -3.15
CA ILE A 62 -5.26 -6.34 -4.09
C ILE A 62 -4.96 -5.09 -4.94
N ALA A 63 -4.46 -4.03 -4.31
CA ALA A 63 -4.06 -2.82 -5.00
C ALA A 63 -2.98 -3.11 -6.07
N LEU A 64 -1.95 -3.89 -5.75
CA LEU A 64 -0.89 -4.26 -6.68
C LEU A 64 -1.40 -5.13 -7.85
N GLU A 65 -2.25 -6.10 -7.56
CA GLU A 65 -2.81 -6.99 -8.58
C GLU A 65 -3.61 -6.20 -9.63
N MET A 66 -4.37 -5.20 -9.19
CA MET A 66 -5.13 -4.33 -10.10
C MET A 66 -4.23 -3.41 -10.94
N LEU A 67 -3.05 -3.03 -10.45
CA LEU A 67 -2.08 -2.24 -11.22
C LEU A 67 -1.42 -3.07 -12.33
N LYS A 68 -1.25 -4.38 -12.16
CA LYS A 68 -0.69 -5.29 -13.17
C LYS A 68 -1.64 -5.57 -14.34
N LYS A 69 -2.93 -5.28 -14.16
CA LYS A 69 -3.99 -5.50 -15.17
C LYS A 69 -4.17 -4.32 -16.13
N VAL A 70 -3.36 -3.26 -15.98
CA VAL A 70 -3.31 -2.06 -16.84
C VAL A 70 -2.02 -2.09 -17.63
#